data_AF-A0A480AIE8-F1
#
_entry.id   AF-A0A480AIE8-F1
#
_cell.length_a   1.000
_cell.length_b   1.000
_cell.length_c   1.000
_cell.angle_alpha   90.00
_cell.angle_beta   90.00
_cell.angle_gamma   90.00
#
_symmetry.space_group_name_H-M   'P 1'
#
loop_
_entity.id
_entity.type
_entity.pdbx_description
1 polymer ?
#
loop_
_entity_poly.entity_id
_entity_poly.type
_entity_poly.pdbx_seq_one_letter_code
_entity_poly.pdbx_strand_id
1 'polypeptide(L)'
;MHPTDPSAGHQVASPPQQPAAAAAQPTPQIPQMWAIVELMGHQRVAGTISHDLTFGAPLMRVDVPEVVYLDSVWRNGAFVDVERRIPAHSRSVGHPAVFTIHWVDEATARLAAVQIKASPLKLISLHSALDSVPEAERQALLQLTRSSALIAADDAGDNDGPL
;
A
#
# COMPACT_ATOMS: atom_id res chain seq x y z
N MET A 1 74.41 2.61 56.08
CA MET A 1 73.83 1.46 55.37
C MET A 1 72.59 1.92 54.61
N HIS A 2 72.75 2.26 53.34
CA HIS A 2 71.67 2.14 52.33
C HIS A 2 71.96 0.82 51.59
N PRO A 3 70.95 0.01 51.23
CA PRO A 3 70.17 0.24 49.99
C PRO A 3 68.70 -0.30 49.98
N THR A 4 67.93 0.11 48.94
CA THR A 4 66.86 -0.60 48.14
C THR A 4 65.73 -1.37 48.87
N ASP A 5 64.45 -1.35 48.49
CA ASP A 5 63.82 -1.21 47.17
C ASP A 5 62.28 -0.95 47.34
N PRO A 6 61.56 -0.55 46.28
CA PRO A 6 60.24 0.05 46.30
C PRO A 6 59.12 -0.99 46.14
N SER A 7 57.91 -0.64 46.55
CA SER A 7 56.70 -1.23 45.96
C SER A 7 55.58 -0.21 46.00
N ALA A 8 55.57 0.63 44.97
CA ALA A 8 54.39 1.34 44.53
C ALA A 8 53.38 0.31 44.00
N GLY A 9 52.45 -0.10 44.86
CA GLY A 9 51.28 -0.86 44.44
C GLY A 9 50.42 0.01 43.53
N HIS A 10 50.57 -0.17 42.21
CA HIS A 10 49.63 0.34 41.24
C HIS A 10 48.27 -0.33 41.52
N GLN A 11 47.32 0.43 42.09
CA GLN A 11 45.92 0.05 42.05
C GLN A 11 45.46 0.10 40.59
N VAL A 12 45.33 -1.08 40.00
CA VAL A 12 44.67 -1.23 38.70
C VAL A 12 43.20 -0.89 38.92
N ALA A 13 42.76 0.25 38.36
CA ALA A 13 41.35 0.62 38.35
C ALA A 13 40.55 -0.51 37.69
N SER A 14 39.49 -0.96 38.36
CA SER A 14 38.52 -1.87 37.75
C SER A 14 37.92 -1.20 36.51
N PRO A 15 37.75 -1.93 35.38
CA PRO A 15 37.09 -1.37 34.22
C PRO A 15 35.66 -0.95 34.59
N PRO A 16 35.12 0.13 33.98
CA PRO A 16 33.75 0.54 34.23
C PRO A 16 32.82 -0.63 33.88
N GLN A 17 32.02 -1.07 34.86
CA GLN A 17 30.93 -2.01 34.63
C GLN A 17 29.99 -1.38 33.59
N GLN A 18 30.02 -1.96 32.40
CA GLN A 18 29.11 -1.66 31.32
C GLN A 18 27.68 -1.86 31.87
N PRO A 19 26.80 -0.83 31.83
CA PRO A 19 25.44 -1.01 32.32
C PRO A 19 24.81 -2.15 31.52
N ALA A 20 24.41 -3.20 32.25
CA ALA A 20 23.70 -4.34 31.70
C ALA A 20 22.56 -3.80 30.83
N ALA A 21 22.52 -4.26 29.58
CA ALA A 21 21.46 -3.93 28.64
C ALA A 21 20.11 -4.14 29.34
N ALA A 22 19.44 -3.04 29.66
CA ALA A 22 18.12 -3.07 30.24
C ALA A 22 17.25 -3.92 29.32
N ALA A 23 16.74 -5.05 29.84
CA ALA A 23 15.82 -5.90 29.12
C ALA A 23 14.70 -5.01 28.57
N ALA A 24 14.58 -4.97 27.24
CA ALA A 24 13.54 -4.21 26.57
C ALA A 24 12.20 -4.67 27.13
N GLN A 25 11.54 -3.80 27.89
CA GLN A 25 10.19 -4.08 28.36
C GLN A 25 9.31 -4.27 27.11
N PRO A 26 8.46 -5.31 27.06
CA PRO A 26 7.58 -5.50 25.92
C PRO A 26 6.67 -4.27 25.79
N THR A 27 6.84 -3.52 24.70
CA THR A 27 5.97 -2.39 24.37
C THR A 27 4.53 -2.88 24.38
N PRO A 28 3.60 -2.23 25.10
CA PRO A 28 2.20 -2.64 25.10
C PRO A 28 1.67 -2.63 23.67
N GLN A 29 1.30 -3.80 23.16
CA GLN A 29 0.71 -3.95 21.85
C GLN A 29 -0.72 -3.42 21.92
N ILE A 30 -0.96 -2.28 21.27
CA ILE A 30 -2.32 -1.75 21.12
C ILE A 30 -3.10 -2.79 20.29
N PRO A 31 -4.25 -3.28 20.78
CA PRO A 31 -5.04 -4.24 20.03
C PRO A 31 -5.47 -3.64 18.69
N GLN A 32 -5.27 -4.39 17.61
CA GLN A 32 -5.59 -3.96 16.27
C GLN A 32 -7.12 -3.90 16.12
N MET A 33 -7.64 -2.72 15.75
CA MET A 33 -9.08 -2.52 15.54
C MET A 33 -9.42 -2.70 14.07
N TRP A 34 -10.48 -3.45 13.78
CA TRP A 34 -10.97 -3.70 12.43
C TRP A 34 -12.32 -3.00 12.21
N ALA A 35 -12.50 -2.44 11.01
CA ALA A 35 -13.74 -1.76 10.68
C ALA A 35 -14.07 -1.82 9.18
N ILE A 36 -15.35 -1.56 8.89
CA ILE A 36 -15.83 -1.12 7.59
C ILE A 36 -16.15 0.36 7.71
N VAL A 37 -15.50 1.18 6.89
CA VAL A 37 -15.62 2.64 6.90
C VAL A 37 -16.36 3.08 5.65
N GLU A 38 -17.42 3.85 5.82
CA GLU A 38 -18.09 4.55 4.73
C GLU A 38 -17.55 5.97 4.61
N LEU A 39 -17.11 6.30 3.41
CA LEU A 39 -16.53 7.58 3.05
C LEU A 39 -17.52 8.34 2.15
N MET A 40 -17.86 9.56 2.55
CA MET A 40 -18.74 10.46 1.79
C MET A 40 -20.09 9.83 1.38
N GLY A 41 -20.58 8.83 2.11
CA GLY A 41 -21.87 8.17 1.85
C GLY A 41 -21.95 7.28 0.59
N HIS A 42 -20.82 6.97 -0.06
CA HIS A 42 -20.83 6.16 -1.30
C HIS A 42 -19.61 5.26 -1.49
N GLN A 43 -18.44 5.67 -0.99
CA GLN A 43 -17.24 4.85 -1.02
C GLN A 43 -17.17 4.04 0.27
N ARG A 44 -16.70 2.80 0.18
CA ARG A 44 -16.46 1.95 1.35
C ARG A 44 -15.03 1.44 1.31
N VAL A 45 -14.47 1.18 2.48
CA VAL A 45 -13.16 0.54 2.67
C VAL A 45 -13.22 -0.30 3.93
N ALA A 46 -12.59 -1.48 3.93
CA ALA A 46 -12.59 -2.38 5.07
C ALA A 46 -11.16 -2.82 5.39
N GLY A 47 -10.78 -2.72 6.65
CA GLY A 47 -9.39 -2.94 7.05
C GLY A 47 -9.15 -2.55 8.51
N THR A 48 -7.87 -2.49 8.87
CA THR A 48 -7.47 -2.15 10.23
C THR A 48 -7.34 -0.65 10.38
N ILE A 49 -7.80 -0.12 11.51
CA ILE A 49 -7.85 1.31 11.77
C ILE A 49 -6.69 1.70 12.68
N SER A 50 -5.95 2.72 12.26
CA SER A 50 -4.93 3.38 13.07
C SER A 50 -5.04 4.89 12.95
N HIS A 51 -4.41 5.59 13.88
CA HIS A 51 -4.30 7.04 13.86
C HIS A 51 -2.99 7.45 13.20
N ASP A 52 -3.05 8.43 12.31
CA ASP A 52 -1.92 8.95 11.55
C ASP A 52 -1.85 10.49 11.70
N LEU A 53 -0.67 11.00 12.06
CA LEU A 53 -0.39 12.43 12.26
C LEU A 53 0.63 12.99 11.24
N THR A 54 1.04 12.21 10.25
CA THR A 54 2.18 12.53 9.37
C THR A 54 2.03 13.86 8.62
N PHE A 55 0.81 14.39 8.46
CA PHE A 55 0.54 15.62 7.69
C PHE A 55 0.08 16.82 8.53
N GLY A 56 0.40 16.84 9.84
CA GLY A 56 0.07 17.98 10.71
C GLY A 56 -1.43 18.13 11.03
N ALA A 57 -2.26 17.21 10.57
CA ALA A 57 -3.65 17.05 10.92
C ALA A 57 -3.93 15.57 11.26
N PRO A 58 -4.83 15.28 12.22
CA PRO A 58 -5.21 13.90 12.52
C PRO A 58 -5.96 13.27 11.35
N LEU A 59 -5.39 12.19 10.84
CA LEU A 59 -5.96 11.33 9.83
C LEU A 59 -6.30 9.98 10.44
N MET A 60 -7.42 9.42 10.02
CA MET A 60 -7.69 8.01 10.22
C MET A 60 -7.05 7.24 9.06
N ARG A 61 -6.16 6.30 9.39
CA ARG A 61 -5.55 5.41 8.41
C ARG A 61 -6.28 4.07 8.43
N VAL A 62 -6.71 3.64 7.25
CA VAL A 62 -7.31 2.32 7.01
C VAL A 62 -6.31 1.49 6.23
N ASP A 63 -5.80 0.42 6.82
CA ASP A 63 -4.94 -0.56 6.15
C ASP A 63 -5.79 -1.75 5.70
N VAL A 64 -5.98 -1.86 4.39
CA VAL A 64 -6.66 -2.98 3.74
C VAL A 64 -5.63 -4.09 3.52
N PRO A 65 -5.84 -5.30 4.07
CA PRO A 65 -4.92 -6.41 3.83
C PRO A 65 -5.01 -6.89 2.38
N GLU A 66 -4.00 -7.66 1.94
CA GLU A 66 -4.14 -8.43 0.71
C GLU A 66 -5.27 -9.45 0.88
N VAL A 67 -6.14 -9.56 -0.13
CA VAL A 67 -7.23 -10.53 -0.15
C VAL A 67 -7.27 -11.25 -1.49
N VAL A 68 -7.18 -12.58 -1.45
CA VAL A 68 -7.39 -13.46 -2.61
C VAL A 68 -8.82 -13.98 -2.56
N TYR A 69 -9.52 -13.97 -3.68
CA TYR A 69 -10.92 -14.41 -3.76
C TYR A 69 -11.21 -15.05 -5.11
N LEU A 70 -12.21 -15.94 -5.15
CA LEU A 70 -12.73 -16.51 -6.39
C LEU A 70 -13.83 -15.61 -6.96
N ASP A 71 -13.75 -15.35 -8.25
CA ASP A 71 -14.72 -14.58 -9.02
C ASP A 71 -15.24 -15.45 -10.16
N SER A 72 -16.53 -15.75 -10.17
CA SER A 72 -17.13 -16.55 -11.25
C SER A 72 -17.35 -15.66 -12.47
N VAL A 73 -16.69 -16.00 -13.57
CA VAL A 73 -16.81 -15.26 -14.85
C VAL A 73 -17.39 -16.15 -15.92
N TRP A 74 -18.21 -15.58 -16.79
CA TRP A 74 -18.72 -16.29 -17.97
C TRP A 74 -17.65 -16.33 -19.07
N ARG A 75 -17.24 -17.53 -19.48
CA ARG A 75 -16.30 -17.75 -20.61
C ARG A 75 -16.73 -18.97 -21.41
N ASN A 76 -16.73 -18.84 -22.73
CA ASN A 76 -16.99 -19.95 -23.68
C ASN A 76 -18.26 -20.77 -23.36
N GLY A 77 -19.33 -20.12 -22.92
CA GLY A 77 -20.61 -20.79 -22.64
C GLY A 77 -20.72 -21.46 -21.26
N ALA A 78 -19.75 -21.26 -20.37
CA ALA A 78 -19.78 -21.76 -19.00
C ALA A 78 -19.33 -20.70 -17.98
N PHE A 79 -19.78 -20.83 -16.73
CA PHE A 79 -19.18 -20.11 -15.62
C PHE A 79 -17.91 -20.83 -15.19
N VAL A 80 -16.84 -20.06 -15.03
CA VAL A 80 -15.54 -20.55 -14.59
C VAL A 80 -15.08 -19.69 -13.41
N ASP A 81 -14.65 -20.33 -12.34
CA ASP A 81 -14.06 -19.61 -11.21
C ASP A 81 -12.64 -19.17 -11.57
N VAL A 82 -12.38 -17.88 -11.36
CA VAL A 82 -11.07 -17.28 -11.60
C VAL A 82 -10.60 -16.65 -10.29
N GLU A 83 -9.38 -16.99 -9.90
CA GLU A 83 -8.73 -16.36 -8.76
C GLU A 83 -8.41 -14.89 -9.08
N ARG A 84 -8.79 -14.00 -8.17
CA ARG A 84 -8.49 -12.57 -8.20
C ARG A 84 -7.87 -12.13 -6.89
N ARG A 85 -7.23 -10.97 -6.93
CA ARG A 85 -6.53 -10.39 -5.79
C ARG A 85 -6.88 -8.91 -5.63
N ILE A 86 -7.10 -8.51 -4.39
CA ILE A 86 -7.06 -7.12 -3.95
C ILE A 86 -5.69 -6.92 -3.30
N PRO A 87 -4.81 -6.06 -3.85
CA PRO A 87 -3.51 -5.83 -3.24
C PRO A 87 -3.66 -5.13 -1.89
N ALA A 88 -2.78 -5.46 -0.95
CA ALA A 88 -2.69 -4.74 0.32
C ALA A 88 -2.42 -3.25 0.05
N HIS A 89 -3.15 -2.37 0.72
CA HIS A 89 -2.98 -0.94 0.55
C HIS A 89 -3.52 -0.15 1.75
N SER A 90 -3.03 1.07 1.90
CA SER A 90 -3.44 1.98 2.97
C SER A 90 -4.15 3.19 2.39
N ARG A 91 -5.15 3.68 3.11
CA ARG A 91 -5.83 4.93 2.81
C ARG A 91 -5.90 5.80 4.06
N SER A 92 -5.27 6.96 4.03
CA SER A 92 -5.43 7.98 5.07
C SER A 92 -6.58 8.91 4.69
N VAL A 93 -7.52 9.12 5.62
CA VAL A 93 -8.72 9.94 5.42
C VAL A 93 -8.88 10.94 6.56
N GLY A 94 -9.24 12.17 6.21
CA GLY A 94 -9.60 13.18 7.20
C GLY A 94 -10.99 12.91 7.79
N HIS A 95 -11.21 13.34 9.03
CA HIS A 95 -12.49 13.19 9.74
C HIS A 95 -13.72 13.63 8.92
N PRO A 96 -13.73 14.77 8.19
CA PRO A 96 -14.91 15.19 7.41
C PRO A 96 -15.31 14.22 6.29
N ALA A 97 -14.41 13.31 5.89
CA ALA A 97 -14.69 12.32 4.88
C ALA A 97 -15.40 11.08 5.40
N VAL A 98 -15.39 10.85 6.71
CA VAL A 98 -15.94 9.66 7.32
C VAL A 98 -17.42 9.90 7.59
N PHE A 99 -18.27 9.11 6.93
CA PHE A 99 -19.71 9.14 7.14
C PHE A 99 -20.11 8.22 8.30
N THR A 100 -19.68 6.97 8.26
CA THR A 100 -19.97 5.95 9.28
C THR A 100 -18.77 5.01 9.47
N ILE A 101 -18.64 4.45 10.67
CA ILE A 101 -17.67 3.40 11.00
C ILE A 101 -18.43 2.23 11.63
N HIS A 102 -18.31 1.05 11.04
CA HIS A 102 -18.79 -0.21 11.62
C HIS A 102 -17.60 -1.01 12.16
N TRP A 103 -17.47 -1.08 13.48
CA TRP A 103 -16.46 -1.91 14.13
C TRP A 103 -16.82 -3.38 14.01
N VAL A 104 -15.87 -4.18 13.52
CA VAL A 104 -16.07 -5.60 13.23
C VAL A 104 -14.82 -6.40 13.59
N ASP A 105 -14.87 -7.73 13.47
CA ASP A 105 -13.68 -8.58 13.54
C ASP A 105 -12.93 -8.63 12.20
N GLU A 106 -11.75 -9.25 12.21
CA GLU A 106 -10.91 -9.42 11.03
C GLU A 106 -11.63 -10.19 9.91
N ALA A 107 -12.34 -11.27 10.25
CA ALA A 107 -12.99 -12.13 9.26
C ALA A 107 -14.06 -11.36 8.48
N THR A 108 -14.88 -10.58 9.18
CA THR A 108 -15.93 -9.73 8.60
C THR A 108 -15.33 -8.62 7.76
N ALA A 109 -14.27 -7.95 8.23
CA ALA A 109 -13.60 -6.91 7.46
C ALA A 109 -12.98 -7.46 6.16
N ARG A 110 -12.36 -8.64 6.19
CA ARG A 110 -11.82 -9.32 4.99
C ARG A 110 -12.91 -9.68 4.00
N LEU A 111 -14.03 -10.24 4.46
CA LEU A 111 -15.17 -10.54 3.59
C LEU A 111 -15.76 -9.27 2.98
N ALA A 112 -15.89 -8.20 3.77
CA ALA A 112 -16.33 -6.90 3.27
C ALA A 112 -15.36 -6.33 2.23
N ALA A 113 -14.05 -6.49 2.41
CA ALA A 113 -13.05 -6.07 1.41
C ALA A 113 -13.27 -6.78 0.06
N VAL A 114 -13.59 -8.08 0.06
CA VAL A 114 -13.96 -8.84 -1.17
C VAL A 114 -15.19 -8.25 -1.85
N GLN A 115 -16.21 -7.86 -1.07
CA GLN A 115 -17.45 -7.29 -1.63
C GLN A 115 -17.25 -5.88 -2.17
N ILE A 116 -16.47 -5.07 -1.46
CA ILE A 116 -16.17 -3.68 -1.83
C ILE A 116 -15.25 -3.62 -3.06
N LYS A 117 -14.29 -4.57 -3.17
CA LYS A 117 -13.26 -4.60 -4.22
C LYS A 117 -12.51 -3.26 -4.37
N ALA A 118 -12.32 -2.53 -3.27
CA ALA A 118 -11.57 -1.28 -3.26
C ALA A 118 -10.10 -1.56 -3.64
N SER A 119 -9.61 -0.88 -4.66
CA SER A 119 -8.22 -0.95 -5.12
C SER A 119 -7.67 0.48 -5.24
N PRO A 120 -6.44 0.76 -4.75
CA PRO A 120 -5.89 2.12 -4.69
C PRO A 120 -5.68 2.71 -6.08
N LEU A 121 -5.51 1.85 -7.07
CA LEU A 121 -5.49 2.23 -8.46
C LEU A 121 -6.42 1.26 -9.20
N LYS A 122 -7.26 1.78 -10.11
CA LYS A 122 -7.72 1.00 -11.27
C LYS A 122 -6.53 0.83 -12.23
N LEU A 123 -5.43 0.28 -11.72
CA LEU A 123 -4.29 -0.08 -12.54
C LEU A 123 -4.72 -1.26 -13.37
N ILE A 124 -4.53 -1.14 -14.69
CA ILE A 124 -4.83 -2.12 -15.72
C ILE A 124 -6.30 -2.04 -16.23
N SER A 125 -6.71 -0.88 -16.74
CA SER A 125 -7.80 -0.87 -17.75
C SER A 125 -7.25 -1.18 -19.14
N LEU A 126 -6.03 -0.73 -19.47
CA LEU A 126 -5.44 -0.91 -20.81
C LEU A 126 -4.70 -2.25 -20.94
N HIS A 127 -3.90 -2.65 -19.97
CA HIS A 127 -3.13 -3.90 -20.05
C HIS A 127 -4.03 -5.15 -19.93
N SER A 128 -5.14 -5.11 -19.16
CA SER A 128 -6.15 -6.19 -19.12
C SER A 128 -7.02 -6.17 -20.36
N ALA A 129 -7.29 -5.00 -20.95
CA ALA A 129 -7.93 -4.93 -22.26
C ALA A 129 -7.03 -5.56 -23.33
N LEU A 130 -5.73 -5.25 -23.36
CA LEU A 130 -4.76 -5.85 -24.28
C LEU A 130 -4.61 -7.36 -24.06
N ASP A 131 -4.62 -7.82 -22.81
CA ASP A 131 -4.55 -9.25 -22.50
C ASP A 131 -5.80 -10.04 -22.89
N SER A 132 -6.95 -9.36 -22.97
CA SER A 132 -8.20 -9.95 -23.46
C SER A 132 -8.31 -9.98 -24.99
N VAL A 133 -7.39 -9.32 -25.71
CA VAL A 133 -7.38 -9.25 -27.17
C VAL A 133 -6.44 -10.33 -27.74
N PRO A 134 -6.88 -11.10 -28.77
CA PRO A 134 -6.03 -12.05 -29.48
C PRO A 134 -4.74 -11.41 -29.99
N GLU A 135 -3.63 -12.16 -30.00
CA GLU A 135 -2.30 -11.62 -30.30
C GLU A 135 -2.22 -10.85 -31.63
N ALA A 136 -2.91 -11.33 -32.67
CA ALA A 136 -2.96 -10.65 -33.97
C ALA A 136 -3.65 -9.27 -33.90
N GLU A 137 -4.75 -9.16 -33.16
CA GLU A 137 -5.48 -7.91 -32.97
C GLU A 137 -4.73 -6.95 -32.03
N ARG A 138 -4.05 -7.49 -31.02
CA ARG A 138 -3.17 -6.72 -30.12
C ARG A 138 -2.07 -6.04 -30.90
N GLN A 139 -1.39 -6.78 -31.78
CA GLN A 139 -0.32 -6.24 -32.62
C GLN A 139 -0.83 -5.18 -33.59
N ALA A 140 -2.01 -5.37 -34.19
CA ALA A 140 -2.62 -4.38 -35.07
C ALA A 140 -2.94 -3.06 -34.33
N LEU A 141 -3.53 -3.13 -33.13
CA LEU A 141 -3.84 -1.97 -32.30
C LEU A 141 -2.58 -1.20 -31.87
N LEU A 142 -1.52 -1.92 -31.51
CA LEU A 142 -0.23 -1.31 -31.16
C LEU A 142 0.42 -0.62 -32.36
N GLN A 143 0.28 -1.16 -33.57
CA GLN A 143 0.78 -0.53 -34.79
C GLN A 143 -0.01 0.74 -35.15
N LEU A 144 -1.35 0.70 -35.08
CA LEU A 144 -2.21 1.87 -35.31
C LEU A 144 -1.88 3.05 -34.38
N THR A 145 -1.62 2.76 -33.11
CA THR A 145 -1.27 3.78 -32.11
C THR A 145 0.10 4.41 -32.40
N ARG A 146 1.07 3.60 -32.85
CA ARG A 146 2.41 4.05 -33.24
C ARG A 146 2.38 4.94 -34.49
N SER A 147 1.51 4.63 -35.45
CA SER A 147 1.32 5.42 -36.66
C SER A 147 0.66 6.77 -36.38
N SER A 148 -0.31 6.85 -35.45
CA SER A 148 -0.91 8.14 -35.05
C SER A 148 0.05 9.07 -34.31
N ALA A 149 0.95 8.52 -33.49
CA ALA A 149 1.93 9.32 -32.75
C ALA A 149 2.98 9.98 -33.66
N LEU A 150 3.26 9.40 -34.83
CA LEU A 150 4.16 9.96 -35.83
C LEU A 150 3.50 11.10 -36.63
N ILE A 151 2.20 10.99 -36.92
CA ILE A 151 1.45 12.02 -37.67
C ILE A 151 1.26 13.29 -36.83
N ALA A 152 1.04 13.15 -35.51
CA ALA A 152 0.89 14.30 -34.61
C ALA A 152 2.20 15.07 -34.34
N ALA A 153 3.36 14.45 -34.59
CA ALA A 153 4.66 15.10 -34.43
C ALA A 153 5.02 16.00 -35.64
N ASP A 154 4.49 15.67 -36.83
CA ASP A 154 4.75 16.44 -38.06
C ASP A 154 3.87 17.69 -38.20
N ASP A 155 2.71 17.76 -37.53
CA ASP A 155 1.75 18.88 -37.62
C ASP A 155 2.08 20.07 -36.68
N ALA A 156 3.07 19.92 -35.79
CA ALA A 156 3.45 20.95 -34.81
C ALA A 156 4.50 21.96 -35.34
N GLY A 157 4.82 21.91 -36.63
CA GLY A 157 5.99 22.58 -37.20
C GLY A 157 5.75 23.36 -38.48
N ASP A 158 4.65 24.09 -38.66
CA ASP A 158 4.62 25.18 -39.63
C ASP A 158 3.47 26.18 -39.37
N ASN A 159 3.75 27.27 -38.64
CA ASN A 159 2.92 28.48 -38.73
C ASN A 159 3.78 29.72 -38.48
N ASP A 160 4.60 30.06 -39.47
CA ASP A 160 5.20 31.40 -39.58
C ASP A 160 4.48 32.14 -40.73
N GLY A 161 3.41 32.85 -40.39
CA GLY A 161 2.65 33.70 -41.32
C GLY A 161 3.33 35.07 -41.47
N PRO A 162 3.45 35.62 -42.68
CA PRO A 162 4.16 36.89 -42.88
C PRO A 162 3.28 38.06 -42.42
N LEU A 163 3.89 38.98 -41.65
CA LEU A 163 3.38 40.34 -41.40
C LEU A 163 3.66 41.26 -42.59
#